data_AF-A0A380DZF2-F1
#
_entry.id   AF-A0A380DZF2-F1
#
_cell.length_a   1.000
_cell.length_b   1.000
_cell.length_c   1.000
_cell.angle_alpha   90.00
_cell.angle_beta   90.00
_cell.angle_gamma   90.00
#
_symmetry.space_group_name_H-M   'P 1'
#
loop_
_entity.id
_entity.type
_entity.pdbx_description
1 polymer ?
#
loop_
_entity_poly.entity_id
_entity_poly.type
_entity_poly.pdbx_seq_one_letter_code
_entity_poly.pdbx_strand_id
1 'polypeptide(L)' 'MALSTFKREHIKKNLRNDEYDLVIIGGGITGAGIALDASERGMKVA' A
#
# COMPACT_ATOMS: atom_id res chain seq x y z
N MET A 1 -11.76 0.90 -3.85
CA MET A 1 -11.49 -0.56 -3.78
C MET A 1 -11.95 -1.09 -2.43
N ALA A 2 -12.70 -2.18 -2.38
CA ALA A 2 -13.07 -2.80 -1.10
C ALA A 2 -11.89 -3.61 -0.54
N LEU A 3 -11.47 -3.29 0.70
CA LEU A 3 -10.46 -4.03 1.47
C LEU A 3 -11.08 -5.32 2.00
N SER A 4 -10.57 -6.48 1.59
CA SER A 4 -11.10 -7.80 1.95
C SER A 4 -10.01 -8.85 1.97
N THR A 5 -10.11 -9.83 2.89
CA THR A 5 -9.17 -10.94 3.03
C THR A 5 -9.16 -11.86 1.81
N PHE A 6 -10.30 -12.02 1.13
CA PHE A 6 -10.41 -12.82 -0.10
C PHE A 6 -9.53 -12.29 -1.25
N LYS A 7 -9.11 -11.03 -1.19
CA LYS A 7 -8.25 -10.40 -2.22
C LYS A 7 -6.76 -10.45 -1.89
N ARG A 8 -6.35 -11.01 -0.74
CA ARG A 8 -4.97 -10.96 -0.25
C ARG A 8 -3.96 -11.52 -1.26
N GLU A 9 -4.25 -12.66 -1.90
CA GLU A 9 -3.34 -13.26 -2.87
C GLU A 9 -3.21 -12.44 -4.15
N HIS A 10 -4.31 -11.84 -4.62
CA HIS A 10 -4.28 -10.92 -5.75
C HIS A 10 -3.44 -9.67 -5.44
N ILE A 11 -3.63 -9.07 -4.26
CA ILE A 11 -2.85 -7.89 -3.81
C ILE A 11 -1.35 -8.22 -3.74
N LYS A 12 -0.97 -9.38 -3.18
CA LYS A 12 0.43 -9.84 -3.15
C LYS A 12 1.03 -10.02 -4.55
N LYS A 13 0.23 -10.51 -5.51
CA LYS A 13 0.69 -10.67 -6.90
C LYS A 13 0.96 -9.30 -7.53
N ASN A 14 0.08 -8.33 -7.32
CA ASN A 14 0.27 -6.99 -7.87
C ASN A 14 1.48 -6.29 -7.23
N LEU A 15 1.66 -6.42 -5.92
CA LEU A 15 2.83 -5.90 -5.19
C LEU A 15 4.20 -6.33 -5.77
N ARG A 16 4.27 -7.46 -6.48
CA ARG A 16 5.51 -7.95 -7.11
C ARG A 16 5.71 -7.45 -8.54
N ASN A 17 4.64 -7.09 -9.22
CA ASN A 17 4.67 -6.75 -10.65
C ASN A 17 4.56 -5.24 -10.88
N ASP A 18 4.13 -4.50 -9.87
CA ASP A 18 3.97 -3.06 -9.92
C ASP A 18 5.21 -2.36 -9.36
N GLU A 19 5.63 -1.30 -10.03
CA GLU A 19 6.58 -0.34 -9.48
C GLU A 19 5.86 0.61 -8.52
N TYR A 20 6.53 0.97 -7.42
CA TYR A 20 6.02 1.85 -6.37
C TYR A 20 7.08 2.90 -6.04
N ASP A 21 6.64 4.12 -5.74
CA ASP A 21 7.54 5.21 -5.34
C ASP A 21 8.01 5.04 -3.90
N LEU A 22 7.20 4.38 -3.05
CA LEU A 22 7.47 4.17 -1.64
C LEU A 22 6.86 2.85 -1.14
N VAL A 23 7.64 2.07 -0.38
CA VAL A 23 7.18 0.88 0.33
C VAL A 23 7.25 1.13 1.84
N ILE A 24 6.16 0.87 2.55
CA ILE A 24 6.06 1.08 4.00
C ILE A 24 5.99 -0.28 4.71
N ILE A 25 6.94 -0.53 5.61
CA ILE A 25 6.97 -1.76 6.40
C ILE A 25 6.27 -1.54 7.74
N GLY A 26 5.03 -2.02 7.84
CA GLY A 26 4.22 -2.02 9.06
C GLY A 26 2.97 -1.13 8.95
N GLY A 27 1.79 -1.70 9.23
CA GLY A 27 0.49 -1.03 9.10
C GLY A 27 -0.09 -0.45 10.40
N GLY A 28 0.76 -0.11 11.38
CA GLY A 28 0.34 0.59 12.60
C GLY A 28 0.04 2.07 12.36
N ILE A 29 -0.23 2.84 13.42
CA ILE A 29 -0.59 4.27 13.29
C ILE A 29 0.44 5.08 12.51
N THR A 30 1.73 4.84 12.73
CA THR A 30 2.81 5.53 12.03
C THR A 30 2.81 5.20 10.54
N GLY A 31 2.76 3.91 10.18
CA GLY A 31 2.77 3.49 8.78
C GLY A 31 1.52 3.91 8.03
N ALA A 32 0.35 3.84 8.67
CA ALA A 32 -0.91 4.31 8.09
C ALA A 32 -0.91 5.84 7.86
N GLY A 33 -0.36 6.62 8.80
CA GLY A 33 -0.24 8.07 8.64
C GLY A 33 0.71 8.45 7.50
N ILE A 34 1.86 7.77 7.40
CA ILE A 34 2.80 7.97 6.29
C ILE A 34 2.17 7.55 4.95
N ALA A 35 1.44 6.43 4.92
CA ALA A 35 0.77 5.96 3.70
C ALA A 35 -0.26 6.98 3.19
N LEU A 36 -1.01 7.60 4.12
CA LEU A 36 -1.98 8.65 3.79
C LEU A 36 -1.27 9.89 3.24
N ASP A 37 -0.30 10.44 3.97
CA ASP A 37 0.43 11.66 3.54
C ASP A 37 1.15 11.46 2.19
N ALA A 38 1.83 10.33 1.99
CA ALA A 38 2.51 10.04 0.72
C ALA A 38 1.52 9.86 -0.45
N SER A 39 0.37 9.23 -0.21
CA SER A 39 -0.67 9.08 -1.24
C SER A 39 -1.30 10.43 -1.61
N GLU A 40 -1.54 11.31 -0.64
CA GLU A 40 -2.07 12.66 -0.86
C GLU A 40 -1.09 13.54 -1.66
N ARG A 41 0.22 13.26 -1.55
CA ARG A 41 1.28 13.89 -2.35
C ARG A 41 1.44 13.29 -3.76
N GLY A 42 0.61 12.31 -4.12
CA GLY A 42 0.59 11.69 -5.45
C GLY A 42 1.58 10.54 -5.65
N MET A 43 2.19 10.02 -4.58
CA MET A 43 3.07 8.86 -4.66
C MET A 43 2.25 7.57 -4.79
N LYS A 44 2.76 6.62 -5.56
CA LYS A 44 2.25 5.25 -5.59
C LYS A 44 2.86 4.47 -4.42
N VAL A 45 2.06 4.23 -3.38
CA VAL A 45 2.51 3.63 -2.11
C VAL A 45 2.12 2.15 -2.01
N ALA A 46 2.99 1.34 -1.41
CA ALA A 46 2.79 -0.08 -1.06
C ALA A 46 2.91 -0.36 0.44
#